data_AF-A0A9D4KRJ9-F1
#
_entry.id   AF-A0A9D4KRJ9-F1
#
_cell.length_a   1.000
_cell.length_b   1.000
_cell.length_c   1.000
_cell.angle_alpha   90.00
_cell.angle_beta   90.00
_cell.angle_gamma   90.00
#
_symmetry.space_group_name_H-M   'P 1'
#
loop_
_entity.id
_entity.type
_entity.pdbx_description
1 polymer ?
#
loop_
_entity_poly.entity_id
_entity_poly.type
_entity_poly.pdbx_seq_one_letter_code
_entity_poly.pdbx_strand_id
1 'polypeptide(L)'
;MVHSSADTFSNISNTQSSVRSFNMDSITANFSIDSIGIDPDVAENEFNLSISTLSETVEYVRGNLSTNPFLTNIRSLANEATAFEDTQIHSANKILIVNQWIAAMNNVSNEYFDNDTCVSYLDCAHYSVAALYESFTAVNVTNQTDSLQSISEFEDEFLRLVGNGSHTIVDVDIMAASLIAWLDKIQGYNVVCFKAPEKIASLRTQSVSTGSVVSLVCNATGDPTPSFWWYKDDELLDNFNGKTLTIVNATPEDAAKYYCVAGNLVANYTFDSAEIAVFGRNIIQMYKLTYCININT
;
A
#
# COMPACT_ATOMS: atom_id res chain seq x y z
N MET A 1 21.42 13.93 -4.43
CA MET A 1 20.47 14.56 -3.49
C MET A 1 20.28 13.75 -2.21
N VAL A 2 20.09 12.42 -2.26
CA VAL A 2 19.87 11.58 -1.05
C VAL A 2 21.09 11.48 -0.13
N HIS A 3 22.31 11.40 -0.67
CA HIS A 3 23.53 11.37 0.16
C HIS A 3 23.80 12.69 0.90
N SER A 4 23.58 13.84 0.25
CA SER A 4 23.80 15.14 0.90
C SER A 4 22.80 15.42 2.02
N SER A 5 21.57 14.91 1.92
CA SER A 5 20.56 15.02 2.99
C SER A 5 20.88 14.12 4.18
N ALA A 6 21.44 12.92 3.95
CA ALA A 6 21.84 12.01 5.03
C ALA A 6 23.03 12.57 5.83
N ASP A 7 24.03 13.12 5.15
CA ASP A 7 25.18 13.77 5.80
C ASP A 7 24.75 15.01 6.60
N THR A 8 23.81 15.79 6.06
CA THR A 8 23.24 16.96 6.75
C THR A 8 22.49 16.53 8.01
N PHE A 9 21.68 15.48 7.94
CA PHE A 9 20.93 14.95 9.09
C PHE A 9 21.86 14.38 10.18
N SER A 10 22.91 13.65 9.78
CA SER A 10 23.93 13.16 10.71
C SER A 10 24.68 14.29 11.40
N ASN A 11 25.07 15.34 10.66
CA ASN A 11 25.74 16.51 11.21
C ASN A 11 24.85 17.28 12.20
N ILE A 12 23.56 17.44 11.88
CA ILE A 12 22.60 18.06 12.78
C ILE A 12 22.43 17.21 14.04
N SER A 13 22.28 15.88 13.92
CA SER A 13 22.14 14.98 15.08
C SER A 13 23.38 14.99 15.99
N ASN A 14 24.59 15.07 15.41
CA ASN A 14 25.84 15.19 16.15
C ASN A 14 25.96 16.54 16.87
N THR A 15 25.53 17.61 16.20
CA THR A 15 25.50 18.98 16.77
C THR A 15 24.51 19.02 17.93
N GLN A 16 23.31 18.49 17.74
CA GLN A 16 22.27 18.42 18.75
C GLN A 16 22.70 17.59 19.97
N SER A 17 23.38 16.46 19.75
CA SER A 17 23.96 15.64 20.82
C SER A 17 25.02 16.41 21.60
N SER A 18 25.85 17.20 20.90
CA SER A 18 26.88 18.04 21.51
C SER A 18 26.24 19.18 22.33
N VAL A 19 25.21 19.85 21.82
CA VAL A 19 24.49 20.91 22.54
C VAL A 19 23.76 20.34 23.76
N ARG A 20 23.08 19.19 23.63
CA ARG A 20 22.42 18.50 24.76
C ARG A 20 23.41 17.97 25.80
N SER A 21 24.65 17.66 25.41
CA SER A 21 25.71 17.25 26.34
C SER A 21 26.21 18.37 27.24
N PHE A 22 25.97 19.65 26.87
CA PHE A 22 26.18 20.78 27.77
C PHE A 22 25.10 20.82 28.86
N ASN A 23 25.15 19.84 29.76
CA ASN A 23 24.31 19.81 30.95
C ASN A 23 25.04 20.45 32.13
N MET A 24 24.68 21.70 32.44
CA MET A 24 25.21 22.44 33.59
C MET A 24 24.98 21.71 34.93
N ASP A 25 23.95 20.86 35.03
CA ASP A 25 23.66 20.09 36.24
C ASP A 25 24.69 18.96 36.44
N SER A 26 25.26 18.43 35.35
CA SER A 26 26.38 17.48 35.43
C SER A 26 27.68 18.14 35.86
N ILE A 27 27.89 19.42 35.49
CA ILE A 27 29.09 20.19 35.86
C ILE A 27 29.06 20.53 37.35
N THR A 28 27.90 20.90 37.89
CA THR A 28 27.73 21.22 39.32
C THR A 28 27.65 19.96 40.19
N ALA A 29 27.10 18.86 39.68
CA ALA A 29 27.03 17.57 40.39
C ALA A 29 28.41 16.89 40.55
N ASN A 30 29.33 17.08 39.60
CA ASN A 30 30.68 16.51 39.67
C ASN A 30 31.63 17.29 40.61
N PHE A 31 31.19 18.43 41.16
CA PHE A 31 31.98 19.21 42.10
C PHE A 31 31.87 18.60 43.51
N SER A 32 32.86 17.80 43.90
CA SER A 32 33.01 17.15 45.21
C SER A 32 34.40 17.41 45.81
N ILE A 33 34.57 17.11 47.11
CA ILE A 33 35.87 17.19 47.82
C ILE A 33 36.94 16.33 47.12
N ASP A 34 36.55 15.12 46.68
CA ASP A 34 37.45 14.20 45.96
C ASP A 34 37.83 14.76 44.58
N SER A 35 36.90 15.40 43.89
CA SER A 35 37.12 15.96 42.54
C SER A 35 38.10 17.14 42.51
N ILE A 36 38.23 17.84 43.64
CA ILE A 36 39.16 18.97 43.82
C ILE A 36 40.49 18.54 44.44
N GLY A 37 40.67 17.23 44.69
CA GLY A 37 41.92 16.65 45.17
C GLY A 37 42.25 16.99 46.62
N ILE A 38 41.24 17.28 47.45
CA ILE A 38 41.45 17.51 48.88
C ILE A 38 41.43 16.16 49.60
N ASP A 39 42.53 15.83 50.26
CA ASP A 39 42.62 14.70 51.20
C ASP A 39 41.99 15.12 52.54
N PRO A 40 40.89 14.47 52.97
CA PRO A 40 40.19 14.83 54.21
C PRO A 40 41.06 14.67 55.46
N ASP A 41 41.92 13.65 55.49
CA ASP A 41 42.77 13.35 56.65
C ASP A 41 43.87 14.40 56.78
N VAL A 42 44.43 14.87 55.66
CA VAL A 42 45.41 15.97 55.65
C VAL A 42 44.74 17.29 56.04
N ALA A 43 43.55 17.57 55.51
CA ALA A 43 42.81 18.79 55.83
C ALA A 43 42.46 18.90 57.32
N GLU A 44 42.06 17.79 57.94
CA GLU A 44 41.72 17.75 59.36
C GLU A 44 42.97 17.82 60.26
N ASN A 45 44.00 17.02 59.96
CA ASN A 45 45.17 16.90 60.83
C ASN A 45 46.20 18.03 60.69
N GLU A 46 46.39 18.60 59.49
CA GLU A 46 47.39 19.64 59.25
C GLU A 46 46.82 21.06 59.26
N PHE A 47 45.54 21.20 58.89
CA PHE A 47 44.90 22.51 58.71
C PHE A 47 43.71 22.75 59.66
N ASN A 48 43.36 21.78 60.51
CA ASN A 48 42.23 21.85 61.44
C ASN A 48 40.90 22.21 60.73
N LEU A 49 40.70 21.70 59.52
CA LEU A 49 39.49 21.88 58.72
C LEU A 49 38.64 20.63 58.79
N SER A 50 37.46 20.73 59.41
CA SER A 50 36.52 19.61 59.50
C SER A 50 35.90 19.27 58.13
N ILE A 51 35.60 17.99 57.90
CA ILE A 51 34.86 17.53 56.71
C ILE A 51 33.54 18.28 56.55
N SER A 52 32.81 18.54 57.64
CA SER A 52 31.58 19.34 57.60
C SER A 52 31.79 20.74 57.03
N THR A 53 32.89 21.42 57.40
CA THR A 53 33.22 22.76 56.90
C THR A 53 33.58 22.74 55.41
N LEU A 54 34.30 21.70 54.97
CA LEU A 54 34.64 21.50 53.56
C LEU A 54 33.37 21.20 52.74
N SER A 55 32.48 20.35 53.24
CA SER A 55 31.20 20.05 52.59
C SER A 55 30.32 21.30 52.45
N GLU A 56 30.18 22.10 53.52
CA GLU A 56 29.43 23.36 53.47
C GLU A 56 30.00 24.33 52.42
N THR A 57 31.32 24.41 52.31
CA THR A 57 32.00 25.25 51.31
C THR A 57 31.73 24.76 49.89
N VAL A 58 31.80 23.44 49.68
CA VAL A 58 31.49 22.81 48.38
C VAL A 58 30.03 23.06 47.98
N GLU A 59 29.08 22.93 48.92
CA GLU A 59 27.67 23.25 48.68
C GLU A 59 27.45 24.73 48.35
N TYR A 60 28.14 25.64 49.06
CA TYR A 60 28.06 27.08 48.78
C TYR A 60 28.55 27.42 47.37
N VAL A 61 29.70 26.87 46.95
CA VAL A 61 30.23 27.05 45.60
C VAL A 61 29.29 26.42 44.56
N ARG A 62 28.74 25.23 44.82
CA ARG A 62 27.76 24.58 43.95
C ARG A 62 26.52 25.44 43.76
N GLY A 63 26.01 26.06 44.83
CA GLY A 63 24.89 27.00 44.79
C GLY A 63 25.18 28.25 43.95
N ASN A 64 26.36 28.85 44.14
CA ASN A 64 26.80 30.02 43.37
C ASN A 64 27.01 29.71 41.87
N LEU A 65 27.52 28.52 41.54
CA LEU A 65 27.65 28.08 40.15
C LEU A 65 26.26 27.82 39.53
N SER A 66 25.35 27.22 40.29
CA SER A 66 23.98 26.92 39.83
C SER A 66 23.14 28.17 39.56
N THR A 67 23.44 29.27 40.26
CA THR A 67 22.74 30.57 40.15
C THR A 67 23.52 31.62 39.38
N ASN A 68 24.68 31.27 38.82
CA ASN A 68 25.51 32.19 38.09
C ASN A 68 24.76 32.73 36.84
N PRO A 69 24.62 34.06 36.67
CA PRO A 69 23.88 34.63 35.56
C PRO A 69 24.45 34.28 34.18
N PHE A 70 25.78 34.19 34.05
CA PHE A 70 26.43 33.83 32.79
C PHE A 70 26.15 32.37 32.41
N LEU A 71 26.25 31.45 33.38
CA LEU A 71 25.95 30.03 33.15
C LEU A 71 24.47 29.79 32.87
N THR A 72 23.58 30.54 33.53
CA THR A 72 22.14 30.52 33.25
C THR A 72 21.83 30.99 31.84
N ASN A 73 22.48 32.06 31.36
CA ASN A 73 22.32 32.55 29.99
C ASN A 73 22.81 31.53 28.95
N ILE A 74 23.96 30.86 29.19
CA ILE A 74 24.44 29.79 28.33
C ILE A 74 23.44 28.64 28.27
N ARG A 75 22.87 28.23 29.42
CA ARG A 75 21.83 27.19 29.48
C ARG A 75 20.60 27.60 28.66
N SER A 76 20.14 28.85 28.77
CA SER A 76 19.00 29.36 27.98
C SER A 76 19.28 29.29 26.48
N LEU A 77 20.44 29.80 26.04
CA LEU A 77 20.84 29.79 24.63
C LEU A 77 21.00 28.36 24.08
N ALA A 78 21.55 27.43 24.86
CA ALA A 78 21.67 26.03 24.47
C ALA A 78 20.28 25.37 24.31
N ASN A 79 19.35 25.65 25.22
CA ASN A 79 17.98 25.16 25.14
C ASN A 79 17.23 25.75 23.94
N GLU A 80 17.36 27.06 23.70
CA GLU A 80 16.76 27.75 22.55
C GLU A 80 17.30 27.21 21.22
N ALA A 81 18.63 27.02 21.11
CA ALA A 81 19.26 26.43 19.93
C ALA A 81 18.78 24.99 19.69
N THR A 82 18.69 24.18 20.75
CA THR A 82 18.18 22.80 20.65
C THR A 82 16.72 22.78 20.18
N ALA A 83 15.87 23.64 20.74
CA ALA A 83 14.47 23.75 20.35
C ALA A 83 14.29 24.23 18.90
N PHE A 84 15.12 25.17 18.46
CA PHE A 84 15.14 25.63 17.07
C PHE A 84 15.53 24.51 16.11
N GLU A 85 16.60 23.77 16.41
CA GLU A 85 17.03 22.62 15.60
C GLU A 85 15.96 21.51 15.56
N ASP A 86 15.36 21.16 16.70
CA ASP A 86 14.25 20.19 16.78
C ASP A 86 13.07 20.61 15.87
N THR A 87 12.75 21.91 15.85
CA THR A 87 11.69 22.44 14.99
C THR A 87 12.06 22.32 13.52
N GLN A 88 13.29 22.65 13.14
CA GLN A 88 13.74 22.57 11.74
C GLN A 88 13.81 21.13 11.21
N ILE A 89 14.26 20.19 12.04
CA ILE A 89 14.25 18.76 11.71
C ILE A 89 12.81 18.26 11.54
N HIS A 90 11.93 18.61 12.47
CA HIS A 90 10.52 18.23 12.42
C HIS A 90 9.84 18.79 11.17
N SER A 91 10.10 20.06 10.82
CA SER A 91 9.59 20.70 9.60
C SER A 91 10.15 20.10 8.32
N ALA A 92 11.44 19.72 8.29
CA ALA A 92 12.05 19.05 7.13
C ALA A 92 11.52 17.62 6.92
N ASN A 93 11.12 16.93 7.99
CA ASN A 93 10.54 15.58 7.95
C ASN A 93 9.04 15.54 7.63
N LYS A 94 8.36 16.69 7.61
CA LYS A 94 6.98 16.82 7.08
C LYS A 94 7.02 16.75 5.56
N ILE A 95 7.18 15.54 5.05
CA ILE A 95 7.26 15.29 3.61
C ILE A 95 5.85 15.01 3.10
N LEU A 96 5.51 15.57 1.94
CA LEU A 96 4.25 15.35 1.21
C LEU A 96 4.12 13.90 0.67
N ILE A 97 4.73 12.89 1.32
CA ILE A 97 4.71 11.48 0.92
C ILE A 97 3.27 11.01 0.76
N VAL A 98 2.39 11.35 1.70
CA VAL A 98 0.98 10.95 1.63
C VAL A 98 0.30 11.55 0.39
N ASN A 99 0.56 12.82 0.05
CA ASN A 99 -0.01 13.45 -1.14
C ASN A 99 0.53 12.84 -2.45
N GLN A 100 1.82 12.51 -2.48
CA GLN A 100 2.43 11.81 -3.63
C GLN A 100 1.84 10.42 -3.80
N TRP A 101 1.64 9.71 -2.69
CA TRP A 101 0.99 8.40 -2.69
C TRP A 101 -0.48 8.48 -3.13
N ILE A 102 -1.27 9.44 -2.62
CA ILE A 102 -2.65 9.67 -3.08
C ILE A 102 -2.69 9.95 -4.58
N ALA A 103 -1.76 10.76 -5.10
CA ALA A 103 -1.68 11.03 -6.54
C ALA A 103 -1.37 9.78 -7.36
N ALA A 104 -0.50 8.89 -6.88
CA ALA A 104 -0.25 7.60 -7.52
C ALA A 104 -1.48 6.69 -7.47
N MET A 105 -2.16 6.65 -6.32
CA MET A 105 -3.37 5.84 -6.12
C MET A 105 -4.55 6.30 -6.97
N ASN A 106 -4.66 7.59 -7.30
CA ASN A 106 -5.68 8.07 -8.25
C ASN A 106 -5.58 7.39 -9.62
N ASN A 107 -4.36 7.10 -10.10
CA ASN A 107 -4.20 6.39 -11.36
C ASN A 107 -4.65 4.93 -11.25
N VAL A 108 -4.37 4.29 -10.12
CA VAL A 108 -4.79 2.91 -9.86
C VAL A 108 -6.31 2.83 -9.73
N SER A 109 -6.94 3.72 -8.97
CA SER A 109 -8.39 3.70 -8.79
C SER A 109 -9.16 3.83 -10.10
N ASN A 110 -8.66 4.63 -11.04
CA ASN A 110 -9.28 4.82 -12.35
C ASN A 110 -9.19 3.58 -13.26
N GLU A 111 -8.30 2.62 -12.95
CA GLU A 111 -8.23 1.34 -13.67
C GLU A 111 -9.26 0.34 -13.13
N TYR A 112 -9.63 0.45 -11.86
CA TYR A 112 -10.48 -0.51 -11.16
C TYR A 112 -11.94 -0.09 -11.02
N PHE A 113 -12.20 1.20 -10.89
CA PHE A 113 -13.55 1.74 -10.72
C PHE A 113 -13.94 2.57 -11.94
N ASP A 114 -15.16 2.34 -12.43
CA ASP A 114 -15.75 3.19 -13.45
C ASP A 114 -16.02 4.59 -12.88
N ASN A 115 -15.93 5.63 -13.72
CA ASN A 115 -16.16 7.03 -13.34
C ASN A 115 -17.57 7.29 -12.75
N ASP A 116 -18.53 6.41 -13.00
CA ASP A 116 -19.88 6.49 -12.44
C ASP A 116 -19.95 6.01 -10.97
N THR A 117 -18.93 5.28 -10.50
CA THR A 117 -18.85 4.75 -9.12
C THR A 117 -18.13 5.73 -8.20
N CYS A 118 -17.01 6.28 -8.64
CA CYS A 118 -16.21 7.27 -7.90
C CYS A 118 -15.26 8.03 -8.83
N VAL A 119 -14.84 9.24 -8.44
CA VAL A 119 -14.06 10.17 -9.29
C VAL A 119 -12.61 10.41 -8.84
N SER A 120 -12.23 9.94 -7.66
CA SER A 120 -10.86 10.03 -7.15
C SER A 120 -10.57 8.86 -6.21
N TYR A 121 -9.30 8.58 -5.94
CA TYR A 121 -8.90 7.55 -5.00
C TYR A 121 -9.58 7.71 -3.63
N LEU A 122 -9.62 8.93 -3.09
CA LEU A 122 -10.23 9.19 -1.79
C LEU A 122 -11.75 8.92 -1.83
N ASP A 123 -12.40 9.31 -2.91
CA ASP A 123 -13.82 9.03 -3.15
C ASP A 123 -14.10 7.52 -3.28
N CYS A 124 -13.25 6.80 -4.04
CA CYS A 124 -13.33 5.35 -4.18
C CYS A 124 -13.05 4.62 -2.85
N ALA A 125 -12.15 5.14 -2.03
CA ALA A 125 -11.88 4.62 -0.69
C ALA A 125 -13.10 4.78 0.22
N HIS A 126 -13.73 5.97 0.22
CA HIS A 126 -14.98 6.21 0.96
C HIS A 126 -16.11 5.30 0.48
N TYR A 127 -16.29 5.16 -0.84
CA TYR A 127 -17.26 4.24 -1.42
C TYR A 127 -17.02 2.79 -0.96
N SER A 128 -15.76 2.36 -0.97
CA SER A 128 -15.37 1.00 -0.55
C SER A 128 -15.67 0.75 0.93
N VAL A 129 -15.41 1.73 1.80
CA VAL A 129 -15.76 1.65 3.23
C VAL A 129 -17.27 1.58 3.43
N ALA A 130 -18.04 2.40 2.70
CA ALA A 130 -19.50 2.33 2.74
C ALA A 130 -20.03 0.94 2.32
N ALA A 131 -19.48 0.37 1.25
CA ALA A 131 -19.82 -0.98 0.79
C ALA A 131 -19.47 -2.06 1.84
N LEU A 132 -18.40 -1.88 2.63
CA LEU A 132 -18.10 -2.76 3.77
C LEU A 132 -19.18 -2.65 4.85
N TYR A 133 -19.60 -1.44 5.26
CA TYR A 133 -20.70 -1.30 6.22
C TYR A 133 -21.98 -1.98 5.75
N GLU A 134 -22.35 -1.80 4.47
CA GLU A 134 -23.52 -2.49 3.89
C GLU A 134 -23.38 -4.01 3.94
N SER A 135 -22.20 -4.54 3.61
CA SER A 135 -21.93 -5.97 3.62
C SER A 135 -22.06 -6.58 5.03
N PHE A 136 -21.57 -5.88 6.06
CA PHE A 136 -21.62 -6.34 7.44
C PHE A 136 -22.98 -6.08 8.12
N THR A 137 -23.83 -5.22 7.54
CA THR A 137 -25.21 -4.98 8.04
C THR A 137 -26.24 -5.89 7.37
N ALA A 138 -26.04 -6.26 6.10
CA ALA A 138 -26.96 -7.10 5.34
C ALA A 138 -26.91 -8.59 5.71
N VAL A 139 -25.84 -9.05 6.36
CA VAL A 139 -25.62 -10.45 6.73
C VAL A 139 -25.82 -10.64 8.24
N ASN A 140 -26.40 -11.76 8.65
CA ASN A 140 -26.49 -12.14 10.07
C ASN A 140 -25.13 -12.68 10.55
N VAL A 141 -24.13 -11.78 10.59
CA VAL A 141 -22.73 -12.07 10.92
C VAL A 141 -22.58 -12.34 12.41
N THR A 142 -21.81 -13.37 12.77
CA THR A 142 -21.37 -13.58 14.15
C THR A 142 -20.36 -12.47 14.50
N ASN A 143 -20.63 -11.68 15.55
CA ASN A 143 -19.84 -10.48 15.94
C ASN A 143 -20.03 -9.25 15.02
N GLN A 144 -21.24 -9.04 14.50
CA GLN A 144 -21.60 -7.84 13.73
C GLN A 144 -21.15 -6.53 14.41
N THR A 145 -21.41 -6.37 15.72
CA THR A 145 -21.01 -5.16 16.47
C THR A 145 -19.49 -4.93 16.46
N ASP A 146 -18.69 -5.97 16.73
CA ASP A 146 -17.23 -5.86 16.76
C ASP A 146 -16.66 -5.59 15.36
N SER A 147 -17.33 -6.11 14.34
CA SER A 147 -16.96 -5.90 12.95
C SER A 147 -17.18 -4.46 12.52
N LEU A 148 -18.38 -3.92 12.79
CA LEU A 148 -18.72 -2.53 12.50
C LEU A 148 -17.83 -1.55 13.28
N GLN A 149 -17.51 -1.87 14.53
CA GLN A 149 -16.53 -1.09 15.29
C GLN A 149 -15.15 -1.11 14.62
N SER A 150 -14.70 -2.28 14.15
CA SER A 150 -13.39 -2.40 13.49
C SER A 150 -13.33 -1.61 12.17
N ILE A 151 -14.44 -1.55 11.43
CA ILE A 151 -14.55 -0.73 10.20
C ILE A 151 -14.49 0.77 10.57
N SER A 152 -15.19 1.19 11.62
CA SER A 152 -15.16 2.59 12.09
C SER A 152 -13.76 3.03 12.51
N GLU A 153 -13.04 2.20 13.26
CA GLU A 153 -11.68 2.50 13.70
C GLU A 153 -10.69 2.55 12.52
N PHE A 154 -10.89 1.68 11.53
CA PHE A 154 -10.14 1.73 10.27
C PHE A 154 -10.40 3.04 9.52
N GLU A 155 -11.66 3.44 9.38
CA GLU A 155 -12.07 4.66 8.68
C GLU A 155 -11.48 5.92 9.34
N ASP A 156 -11.57 6.02 10.67
CA ASP A 156 -11.02 7.15 11.43
C ASP A 156 -9.50 7.24 11.27
N GLU A 157 -8.79 6.11 11.35
CA GLU A 157 -7.33 6.09 11.17
C GLU A 157 -6.92 6.43 9.74
N PHE A 158 -7.69 5.98 8.75
CA PHE A 158 -7.44 6.28 7.34
C PHE A 158 -7.65 7.77 7.08
N LEU A 159 -8.75 8.34 7.57
CA LEU A 159 -9.03 9.77 7.50
C LEU A 159 -7.98 10.62 8.20
N ARG A 160 -7.43 10.13 9.32
CA ARG A 160 -6.33 10.81 10.03
C ARG A 160 -5.07 10.88 9.17
N LEU A 161 -4.73 9.81 8.45
CA LEU A 161 -3.58 9.74 7.56
C LEU A 161 -3.74 10.63 6.32
N VAL A 162 -4.91 10.61 5.68
CA VAL A 162 -5.13 11.35 4.42
C VAL A 162 -5.60 12.79 4.62
N GLY A 163 -6.20 13.10 5.77
CA GLY A 163 -6.77 14.41 6.09
C GLY A 163 -5.76 15.48 6.46
N ASN A 164 -4.53 15.10 6.86
CA ASN A 164 -3.47 16.03 7.22
C ASN A 164 -2.22 15.82 6.35
N GLY A 165 -2.02 16.67 5.34
CA GLY A 165 -0.88 16.54 4.40
C GLY A 165 0.51 16.79 5.00
N SER A 166 0.65 16.99 6.32
CA SER A 166 1.90 17.37 7.01
C SER A 166 2.32 16.35 8.08
N HIS A 167 2.23 15.06 7.77
CA HIS A 167 2.75 13.98 8.63
C HIS A 167 4.27 13.85 8.52
N THR A 168 4.92 13.46 9.63
CA THR A 168 6.31 13.00 9.57
C THR A 168 6.38 11.57 9.03
N ILE A 169 7.55 11.13 8.57
CA ILE A 169 7.77 9.72 8.17
C ILE A 169 7.39 8.75 9.30
N VAL A 170 7.70 9.10 10.55
CA VAL A 170 7.39 8.25 11.72
C VAL A 170 5.88 8.15 11.95
N ASP A 171 5.15 9.26 11.80
CA ASP A 171 3.69 9.26 11.92
C ASP A 171 3.06 8.36 10.85
N VAL A 172 3.53 8.46 9.60
CA VAL A 172 3.04 7.65 8.47
C VAL A 172 3.31 6.16 8.71
N ASP A 173 4.49 5.79 9.21
CA ASP A 173 4.84 4.39 9.50
C ASP A 173 3.92 3.79 10.58
N ILE A 174 3.68 4.53 11.66
CA ILE A 174 2.78 4.11 12.75
C ILE A 174 1.35 3.98 12.25
N MET A 175 0.85 4.97 11.49
CA MET A 175 -0.51 4.95 10.93
C MET A 175 -0.69 3.81 9.92
N ALA A 176 0.30 3.57 9.05
CA ALA A 176 0.26 2.48 8.09
C ALA A 176 0.23 1.12 8.78
N ALA A 177 1.03 0.91 9.82
CA ALA A 177 1.01 -0.33 10.61
C ALA A 177 -0.35 -0.53 11.30
N SER A 178 -0.94 0.54 11.84
CA SER A 178 -2.28 0.53 12.44
C SER A 178 -3.36 0.14 11.43
N LEU A 179 -3.34 0.73 10.24
CA LEU A 179 -4.28 0.43 9.15
C LEU A 179 -4.20 -1.03 8.71
N ILE A 180 -2.99 -1.58 8.55
CA ILE A 180 -2.80 -2.99 8.19
C ILE A 180 -3.39 -3.91 9.27
N ALA A 181 -3.15 -3.61 10.54
CA ALA A 181 -3.71 -4.40 11.65
C ALA A 181 -5.24 -4.40 11.66
N TRP A 182 -5.87 -3.26 11.35
CA TRP A 182 -7.33 -3.18 11.20
C TRP A 182 -7.84 -3.97 10.00
N LEU A 183 -7.17 -3.89 8.85
CA LEU A 183 -7.53 -4.68 7.67
C LEU A 183 -7.46 -6.18 7.95
N ASP A 184 -6.40 -6.65 8.60
CA ASP A 184 -6.25 -8.06 9.00
C ASP A 184 -7.39 -8.50 9.92
N LYS A 185 -7.78 -7.65 10.87
CA LYS A 185 -8.89 -7.91 11.78
C LYS A 185 -10.23 -7.98 11.03
N ILE A 186 -10.49 -7.06 10.10
CA ILE A 186 -11.71 -7.04 9.29
C ILE A 186 -11.79 -8.29 8.40
N GLN A 187 -10.69 -8.67 7.76
CA GLN A 187 -10.61 -9.90 6.95
C GLN A 187 -10.88 -11.16 7.80
N GLY A 188 -10.43 -11.18 9.05
CA GLY A 188 -10.64 -12.29 9.98
C GLY A 188 -12.12 -12.62 10.27
N TYR A 189 -13.05 -11.68 10.05
CA TYR A 189 -14.48 -11.94 10.25
C TYR A 189 -15.12 -12.81 9.14
N ASN A 190 -14.42 -13.02 8.01
CA ASN A 190 -14.85 -13.93 6.92
C ASN A 190 -16.30 -13.71 6.44
N VAL A 191 -16.72 -12.45 6.32
CA VAL A 191 -18.12 -12.09 6.00
C VAL A 191 -18.41 -12.15 4.50
N VAL A 192 -17.40 -11.89 3.67
CA VAL A 192 -17.54 -11.83 2.21
C VAL A 192 -16.56 -12.82 1.59
N CYS A 193 -17.08 -13.97 1.17
CA CYS A 193 -16.30 -15.05 0.56
C CYS A 193 -16.30 -14.92 -0.96
N PHE A 194 -15.61 -13.90 -1.48
CA PHE A 194 -15.41 -13.76 -2.92
C PHE A 194 -14.62 -14.94 -3.47
N LYS A 195 -15.05 -15.42 -4.63
CA LYS A 195 -14.46 -16.57 -5.33
C LYS A 195 -13.81 -16.08 -6.60
N ALA A 196 -12.53 -16.41 -6.76
CA ALA A 196 -11.82 -16.20 -8.02
C ALA A 196 -12.54 -16.91 -9.18
N PRO A 197 -12.36 -16.42 -10.42
CA PRO A 197 -12.94 -17.08 -11.58
C PRO A 197 -12.40 -18.50 -11.72
N GLU A 198 -13.29 -19.49 -11.82
CA GLU A 198 -12.94 -20.90 -11.99
C GLU A 198 -13.60 -21.45 -13.27
N LYS A 199 -12.80 -22.14 -14.09
CA LYS A 199 -13.26 -22.74 -15.35
C LYS A 199 -14.30 -23.83 -15.10
N ILE A 200 -15.50 -23.64 -15.65
CA ILE A 200 -16.57 -24.64 -15.69
C ILE A 200 -16.40 -25.55 -16.91
N ALA A 201 -16.05 -24.98 -18.07
CA ALA A 201 -15.88 -25.73 -19.31
C ALA A 201 -14.78 -25.15 -20.20
N SER A 202 -13.93 -26.01 -20.76
CA SER A 202 -12.92 -25.61 -21.74
C SER A 202 -13.53 -25.17 -23.07
N LEU A 203 -12.83 -24.26 -23.76
CA LEU A 203 -13.11 -23.95 -25.15
C LEU A 203 -12.92 -25.19 -26.03
N ARG A 204 -13.65 -25.23 -27.15
CA ARG A 204 -13.59 -26.34 -28.11
C ARG A 204 -13.10 -25.83 -29.45
N THR A 205 -12.05 -26.46 -29.95
CA THR A 205 -11.59 -26.34 -31.34
C THR A 205 -12.71 -26.74 -32.29
N GLN A 206 -12.87 -25.97 -33.37
CA GLN A 206 -13.93 -26.19 -34.36
C GLN A 206 -13.37 -26.14 -35.78
N SER A 207 -13.98 -26.93 -36.65
CA SER A 207 -13.67 -27.05 -38.07
C SER A 207 -14.95 -26.79 -38.85
N VAL A 208 -15.03 -25.65 -39.54
CA VAL A 208 -16.27 -25.18 -40.18
C VAL A 208 -16.06 -24.88 -41.65
N SER A 209 -17.15 -24.84 -42.43
CA SER A 209 -17.09 -24.40 -43.82
C SER A 209 -17.23 -22.88 -43.91
N THR A 210 -16.73 -22.29 -44.99
CA THR A 210 -16.96 -20.86 -45.27
C THR A 210 -18.45 -20.54 -45.26
N GLY A 211 -18.80 -19.47 -44.56
CA GLY A 211 -20.17 -18.99 -44.36
C GLY A 211 -20.92 -19.62 -43.18
N SER A 212 -20.30 -20.54 -42.43
CA SER A 212 -20.88 -21.07 -41.19
C SER A 212 -20.86 -20.03 -40.05
N VAL A 213 -21.67 -20.29 -39.02
CA VAL A 213 -21.64 -19.52 -37.76
C VAL A 213 -20.83 -20.32 -36.74
N VAL A 214 -19.86 -19.68 -36.10
CA VAL A 214 -19.04 -20.26 -35.01
C VAL A 214 -19.42 -19.58 -33.71
N SER A 215 -19.57 -20.37 -32.64
CA SER A 215 -19.79 -19.85 -31.29
C SER A 215 -18.77 -20.46 -30.34
N LEU A 216 -18.04 -19.61 -29.63
CA LEU A 216 -17.10 -19.96 -28.58
C LEU A 216 -17.61 -19.38 -27.27
N VAL A 217 -17.64 -20.18 -26.20
CA VAL A 217 -18.20 -19.79 -24.91
C VAL A 217 -17.16 -19.98 -23.82
N CYS A 218 -16.79 -18.88 -23.18
CA CYS A 218 -15.94 -18.90 -22.00
C CYS A 218 -16.79 -19.09 -20.76
N ASN A 219 -16.78 -20.30 -20.22
CA ASN A 219 -17.63 -20.62 -19.08
C ASN A 219 -16.81 -20.67 -17.79
N ALA A 220 -16.88 -19.59 -17.01
CA ALA A 220 -16.32 -19.51 -15.67
C ALA A 220 -17.42 -19.21 -14.64
N THR A 221 -17.26 -19.75 -13.44
CA THR A 221 -17.96 -19.30 -12.22
C THR A 221 -17.05 -18.30 -11.50
N GLY A 222 -17.60 -17.49 -10.62
CA GLY A 222 -16.87 -16.55 -9.78
C GLY A 222 -17.85 -15.72 -8.97
N ASP A 223 -17.38 -15.19 -7.84
CA ASP A 223 -18.15 -14.29 -7.01
C ASP A 223 -17.27 -13.08 -6.62
N PRO A 224 -17.52 -11.87 -7.13
CA PRO A 224 -18.60 -11.50 -8.04
C PRO A 224 -18.47 -12.14 -9.43
N THR A 225 -19.56 -12.07 -10.22
CA THR A 225 -19.62 -12.67 -11.55
C THR A 225 -18.50 -12.13 -12.45
N PRO A 226 -17.70 -12.99 -13.12
CA PRO A 226 -16.58 -12.53 -13.93
C PRO A 226 -16.98 -11.77 -15.19
N SER A 227 -16.18 -10.76 -15.56
CA SER A 227 -16.13 -10.15 -16.89
C SER A 227 -15.24 -10.97 -17.81
N PHE A 228 -15.43 -10.85 -19.14
CA PHE A 228 -14.70 -11.66 -20.12
C PHE A 228 -14.03 -10.77 -21.18
N TRP A 229 -12.83 -11.14 -21.59
CA TRP A 229 -12.10 -10.51 -22.70
C TRP A 229 -11.62 -11.58 -23.67
N TRP A 230 -11.84 -11.39 -24.96
CA TRP A 230 -11.46 -12.35 -26.00
C TRP A 230 -10.18 -11.95 -26.71
N TYR A 231 -9.39 -12.95 -27.07
CA TYR A 231 -8.15 -12.79 -27.81
C TYR A 231 -8.16 -13.70 -29.03
N LYS A 232 -7.61 -13.17 -30.14
CA LYS A 232 -7.37 -13.89 -31.40
C LYS A 232 -5.89 -13.78 -31.72
N ASP A 233 -5.18 -14.90 -31.76
CA ASP A 233 -3.72 -14.94 -31.98
C ASP A 233 -2.96 -13.93 -31.10
N ASP A 234 -3.31 -13.91 -29.81
CA ASP A 234 -2.76 -13.02 -28.77
C ASP A 234 -3.12 -11.53 -28.88
N GLU A 235 -3.95 -11.13 -29.86
CA GLU A 235 -4.49 -9.77 -29.97
C GLU A 235 -5.87 -9.66 -29.30
N LEU A 236 -6.06 -8.62 -28.47
CA LEU A 236 -7.32 -8.33 -27.79
C LEU A 236 -8.41 -7.93 -28.80
N LEU A 237 -9.60 -8.52 -28.66
CA LEU A 237 -10.79 -8.14 -29.41
C LEU A 237 -11.59 -7.10 -28.62
N ASP A 238 -11.21 -5.82 -28.73
CA ASP A 238 -11.78 -4.70 -27.94
C ASP A 238 -13.31 -4.62 -27.96
N ASN A 239 -13.94 -5.07 -29.05
CA ASN A 239 -15.39 -5.02 -29.24
C ASN A 239 -16.14 -6.24 -28.65
N PHE A 240 -15.46 -7.16 -27.95
CA PHE A 240 -16.06 -8.38 -27.41
C PHE A 240 -15.72 -8.59 -25.93
N ASN A 241 -16.62 -8.12 -25.07
CA ASN A 241 -16.56 -8.25 -23.61
C ASN A 241 -17.56 -9.26 -23.02
N GLY A 242 -18.26 -10.01 -23.88
CA GLY A 242 -19.27 -10.98 -23.50
C GLY A 242 -18.70 -12.39 -23.26
N LYS A 243 -19.43 -13.19 -22.49
CA LYS A 243 -19.16 -14.62 -22.26
C LYS A 243 -19.01 -15.45 -23.54
N THR A 244 -19.68 -15.02 -24.61
CA THR A 244 -19.78 -15.75 -25.89
C THR A 244 -19.26 -14.90 -27.03
N LEU A 245 -18.26 -15.40 -27.75
CA LEU A 245 -17.82 -14.86 -29.03
C LEU A 245 -18.57 -15.58 -30.16
N THR A 246 -19.17 -14.80 -31.07
CA THR A 246 -19.89 -15.34 -32.22
C THR A 246 -19.32 -14.77 -33.50
N ILE A 247 -18.85 -15.65 -34.38
CA ILE A 247 -18.37 -15.32 -35.71
C ILE A 247 -19.47 -15.70 -36.70
N VAL A 248 -20.01 -14.72 -37.41
CA VAL A 248 -21.05 -14.93 -38.41
C VAL A 248 -20.42 -14.93 -39.80
N ASN A 249 -20.85 -15.84 -40.67
CA ASN A 249 -20.35 -15.95 -42.03
C ASN A 249 -18.82 -16.16 -42.09
N ALA A 250 -18.33 -17.18 -41.38
CA ALA A 250 -16.90 -17.45 -41.19
C ALA A 250 -16.12 -17.49 -42.51
N THR A 251 -14.97 -16.83 -42.51
CA THR A 251 -14.05 -16.70 -43.65
C THR A 251 -12.70 -17.35 -43.31
N PRO A 252 -11.82 -17.59 -44.31
CA PRO A 252 -10.47 -18.09 -44.03
C PRO A 252 -9.64 -17.18 -43.09
N GLU A 253 -9.95 -15.87 -43.00
CA GLU A 253 -9.28 -14.94 -42.10
C GLU A 253 -9.69 -15.13 -40.63
N ASP A 254 -10.81 -15.80 -40.37
CA ASP A 254 -11.26 -16.17 -39.02
C ASP A 254 -10.58 -17.44 -38.49
N ALA A 255 -9.72 -18.08 -39.29
CA ALA A 255 -8.95 -19.22 -38.84
C ALA A 255 -7.77 -18.75 -37.96
N ALA A 256 -7.86 -19.01 -36.66
CA ALA A 256 -6.93 -18.53 -35.65
C ALA A 256 -7.06 -19.33 -34.34
N LYS A 257 -6.16 -19.07 -33.39
CA LYS A 257 -6.31 -19.51 -32.00
C LYS A 257 -7.06 -18.45 -31.21
N TYR A 258 -8.16 -18.86 -30.61
CA TYR A 258 -8.99 -18.01 -29.76
C TYR A 258 -8.89 -18.46 -28.31
N TYR A 259 -8.70 -17.51 -27.41
CA TYR A 259 -8.84 -17.73 -25.98
C TYR A 259 -9.55 -16.54 -25.34
N CYS A 260 -9.86 -16.66 -24.06
CA CYS A 260 -10.38 -15.55 -23.29
C CYS A 260 -9.77 -15.50 -21.91
N VAL A 261 -9.93 -14.35 -21.28
CA VAL A 261 -9.64 -14.13 -19.86
C VAL A 261 -10.96 -13.87 -19.16
N ALA A 262 -11.22 -14.58 -18.07
CA ALA A 262 -12.31 -14.29 -17.14
C ALA A 262 -11.73 -13.60 -15.91
N GLY A 263 -12.21 -12.41 -15.57
CA GLY A 263 -11.67 -11.61 -14.47
C GLY A 263 -12.75 -11.11 -13.53
N ASN A 264 -12.46 -11.13 -12.24
CA ASN A 264 -13.19 -10.38 -11.23
C ASN A 264 -12.21 -9.72 -10.26
N LEU A 265 -12.73 -9.05 -9.22
CA LEU A 265 -11.92 -8.34 -8.23
C LEU A 265 -10.92 -9.23 -7.46
N VAL A 266 -11.05 -10.55 -7.52
CA VAL A 266 -10.15 -11.49 -6.83
C VAL A 266 -8.97 -11.86 -7.73
N ALA A 267 -9.23 -12.25 -8.98
CA ALA A 267 -8.19 -12.73 -9.89
C ALA A 267 -8.67 -12.76 -11.35
N ASN A 268 -7.69 -12.89 -12.25
CA ASN A 268 -7.90 -13.23 -13.64
C ASN A 268 -7.56 -14.70 -13.89
N TYR A 269 -8.42 -15.39 -14.65
CA TYR A 269 -8.23 -16.75 -15.13
C TYR A 269 -8.17 -16.77 -16.66
N THR A 270 -7.05 -17.21 -17.22
CA THR A 270 -6.87 -17.35 -18.68
C THR A 270 -7.26 -18.76 -19.13
N PHE A 271 -8.11 -18.86 -20.14
CA PHE A 271 -8.52 -20.14 -20.71
C PHE A 271 -7.46 -20.68 -21.69
N ASP A 272 -7.39 -22.00 -21.80
CA ASP A 272 -6.65 -22.67 -22.86
C ASP A 272 -7.25 -22.30 -24.24
N SER A 273 -6.39 -22.07 -25.24
CA SER A 273 -6.83 -21.66 -26.57
C SER A 273 -7.59 -22.77 -27.32
N ALA A 274 -8.64 -22.41 -28.04
CA ALA A 274 -9.28 -23.23 -29.05
C ALA A 274 -8.91 -22.76 -30.47
N GLU A 275 -8.65 -23.71 -31.35
CA GLU A 275 -8.31 -23.43 -32.75
C GLU A 275 -9.58 -23.44 -33.61
N ILE A 276 -9.73 -22.45 -34.48
CA ILE A 276 -10.80 -22.41 -35.48
C ILE A 276 -10.16 -22.65 -36.85
N ALA A 277 -10.64 -23.68 -37.56
CA ALA A 277 -10.26 -23.96 -38.94
C ALA A 277 -11.46 -23.71 -39.86
N VAL A 278 -11.24 -22.98 -40.96
CA VAL A 278 -12.29 -22.65 -41.94
C VAL A 278 -11.93 -23.22 -43.31
N PHE A 279 -12.75 -24.15 -43.80
CA PHE A 279 -12.55 -24.81 -45.08
C PHE A 279 -13.40 -24.16 -46.18
N GLY A 280 -12.77 -23.87 -47.32
CA GLY A 280 -13.46 -23.42 -48.53
C GLY A 280 -14.41 -24.49 -49.08
N ARG A 281 -15.58 -24.08 -49.58
CA ARG A 281 -16.48 -24.99 -50.30
C ARG A 281 -15.84 -25.42 -51.63
N ASN A 282 -15.28 -26.63 -51.69
CA ASN A 282 -15.03 -27.28 -52.97
C ASN A 282 -16.36 -27.85 -53.50
N ILE A 283 -16.98 -27.16 -54.47
CA ILE A 283 -18.13 -27.68 -55.19
C ILE A 283 -17.60 -28.63 -56.27
N ILE A 284 -17.54 -29.93 -55.99
CA ILE A 284 -17.42 -30.93 -57.06
C ILE A 284 -18.81 -31.08 -57.68
N GLN A 285 -19.06 -30.48 -58.85
CA GLN A 285 -20.23 -30.81 -59.65
C GLN A 285 -20.10 -32.26 -60.15
N MET A 286 -20.85 -33.19 -59.55
CA MET A 286 -21.03 -34.52 -60.13
C MET A 286 -21.91 -34.41 -61.37
N TYR A 287 -21.32 -34.43 -62.56
CA TYR A 287 -22.06 -34.70 -63.78
C TYR A 287 -22.51 -36.17 -63.76
N LYS A 288 -23.82 -36.40 -63.68
CA LYS A 288 -24.41 -37.74 -63.80
C LYS A 288 -24.30 -38.17 -65.26
N LEU A 289 -23.24 -38.88 -65.62
CA LEU A 289 -23.15 -39.54 -66.92
C LEU A 289 -24.05 -40.78 -66.91
N THR A 290 -25.20 -40.67 -67.58
CA THR A 290 -26.04 -41.82 -67.94
C THR A 290 -25.50 -42.40 -69.24
N TYR A 291 -24.90 -43.59 -69.18
CA TYR A 291 -24.58 -44.38 -70.37
C TYR A 291 -25.62 -45.50 -70.52
N CYS A 292 -26.28 -45.56 -71.68
CA CYS A 292 -27.09 -46.70 -72.07
C CYS A 292 -26.19 -47.76 -72.70
N ILE A 293 -26.19 -48.98 -72.15
CA ILE A 293 -25.56 -50.13 -72.79
C ILE A 293 -26.50 -50.60 -73.91
N ASN A 294 -26.02 -50.59 -75.15
CA ASN A 294 -26.74 -51.17 -76.27
C ASN A 294 -26.52 -52.68 -76.27
N ILE A 295 -27.53 -53.43 -75.84
CA ILE A 295 -27.51 -54.90 -75.88
C ILE A 295 -28.01 -55.30 -77.27
N ASN A 296 -27.12 -55.31 -78.26
CA ASN A 296 -27.34 -56.00 -79.53
C ASN A 296 -26.00 -56.14 -80.27
N THR A 297 -25.25 -57.19 -79.94
CA THR A 297 -24.67 -58.22 -80.84
C THR A 297 -23.56 -58.99 -80.12
#